data_AF-A0A7K1JTQ0-F1
#
_entry.id   AF-A0A7K1JTQ0-F1
#
_cell.length_a   1.000
_cell.length_b   1.000
_cell.length_c   1.000
_cell.angle_alpha   90.00
_cell.angle_beta   90.00
_cell.angle_gamma   90.00
#
_symmetry.space_group_name_H-M   'P 1'
#
loop_
_entity.id
_entity.type
_entity.pdbx_description
1 polymer ?
#
loop_
_entity_poly.entity_id
_entity_poly.type
_entity_poly.pdbx_seq_one_letter_code
_entity_poly.pdbx_strand_id
1 'polypeptide(L)'
;MPREGQSDEVPNRWRSRRFRIIAAVLVALAVATGLGYKLSRDHEIVNARAELLRSAKDRWSSVPDARSASVVAHELVDTAPKLKHLPGGGTFGEAEPELLRSISRGLAPHLAELAGASGHGFGSRDIWTFTEAESMRDLFSILDQDRESALIANSSASVQCVKLVVNAGQFGPYDMWRPSSLEVGGRLNQVMQAGGEDSNLFGREANRWRDAHKDGVANKLAESTLSVLEQVPGFTETVGYSWIAEDLAKATETPTQYSSTGRSADAMRQLVAPIVLNNSFAQTVAILQGLLNAHPDLASDPDFARFVTVGRIDATKLAQDEGSREAIRNAEARLSKTYGLDFRAISDQERLGGVPDWQN
;
A
#
# COMPACT_ATOMS: atom_id res chain seq x y z
N MET A 1 -83.89 -43.60 -37.94
CA MET A 1 -83.04 -42.62 -38.64
C MET A 1 -83.30 -41.24 -38.05
N PRO A 2 -82.37 -40.73 -37.24
CA PRO A 2 -81.61 -39.52 -37.60
C PRO A 2 -80.09 -39.68 -37.42
N ARG A 3 -79.37 -38.71 -38.00
CA ARG A 3 -77.93 -38.67 -38.31
C ARG A 3 -77.00 -38.55 -37.09
N GLU A 4 -75.89 -39.30 -37.12
CA GLU A 4 -74.69 -39.16 -36.29
C GLU A 4 -74.03 -37.77 -36.46
N GLY A 5 -73.58 -37.22 -35.33
CA GLY A 5 -72.83 -35.98 -35.25
C GLY A 5 -71.35 -36.19 -35.61
N GLN A 6 -70.87 -35.38 -36.53
CA GLN A 6 -69.47 -35.29 -36.93
C GLN A 6 -68.76 -34.32 -35.96
N SER A 7 -67.81 -34.82 -35.17
CA SER A 7 -66.94 -33.99 -34.35
C SER A 7 -65.80 -33.44 -35.20
N ASP A 8 -65.76 -32.12 -35.39
CA ASP A 8 -64.65 -31.42 -36.03
C ASP A 8 -63.39 -31.49 -35.16
N GLU A 9 -62.46 -32.38 -35.51
CA GLU A 9 -61.09 -32.35 -34.98
C GLU A 9 -60.39 -31.08 -35.46
N VAL A 10 -60.18 -30.13 -34.54
CA VAL A 10 -59.33 -28.96 -34.78
C VAL A 10 -57.91 -29.44 -35.12
N PRO A 11 -57.39 -29.18 -36.34
CA PRO A 11 -56.10 -29.70 -36.74
C PRO A 11 -55.00 -29.05 -35.89
N ASN A 12 -54.33 -29.88 -35.09
CA ASN A 12 -53.27 -29.48 -34.18
C ASN A 12 -52.07 -28.95 -34.98
N ARG A 13 -52.06 -27.63 -35.21
CA ARG A 13 -51.08 -26.88 -36.05
C ARG A 13 -49.61 -27.10 -35.65
N TRP A 14 -49.37 -27.65 -34.47
CA TRP A 14 -48.04 -27.97 -33.92
C TRP A 14 -47.33 -29.18 -34.55
N ARG A 15 -48.01 -29.99 -35.40
CA ARG A 15 -47.40 -31.17 -36.04
C ARG A 15 -46.90 -30.96 -37.47
N SER A 16 -47.08 -29.77 -38.06
CA SER A 16 -46.64 -29.56 -39.45
C SER A 16 -45.11 -29.56 -39.54
N ARG A 17 -44.53 -30.37 -40.44
CA ARG A 17 -43.08 -30.41 -40.73
C ARG A 17 -42.52 -29.01 -41.01
N ARG A 18 -43.30 -28.15 -41.64
CA ARG A 18 -42.93 -26.77 -41.96
C ARG A 18 -42.72 -25.92 -40.71
N PHE A 19 -43.55 -26.09 -39.68
CA PHE A 19 -43.40 -25.35 -38.42
C PHE A 19 -42.14 -25.78 -37.66
N ARG A 20 -41.80 -27.07 -37.66
CA ARG A 20 -40.56 -27.58 -37.04
C ARG A 20 -39.30 -27.07 -37.74
N ILE A 21 -39.33 -26.98 -39.08
CA ILE A 21 -38.21 -26.43 -39.86
C ILE A 21 -38.03 -24.94 -39.56
N ILE A 22 -39.11 -24.16 -39.54
CA ILE A 22 -39.04 -22.72 -39.24
C ILE A 22 -38.53 -22.48 -37.81
N ALA A 23 -39.02 -23.23 -36.83
CA ALA A 23 -38.56 -23.13 -35.45
C ALA A 23 -37.07 -23.49 -35.31
N ALA A 24 -36.60 -24.56 -35.98
CA ALA A 24 -35.20 -24.95 -35.96
C ALA A 24 -34.28 -23.90 -36.59
N VAL A 25 -34.71 -23.27 -37.70
CA VAL A 25 -33.97 -22.18 -38.34
C VAL A 25 -33.89 -20.96 -37.44
N LEU A 26 -34.98 -20.56 -36.78
CA LEU A 26 -34.97 -19.42 -35.86
C LEU A 26 -34.08 -19.65 -34.64
N VAL A 27 -34.08 -20.87 -34.07
CA VAL A 27 -33.18 -21.23 -32.98
C VAL A 27 -31.72 -21.23 -33.44
N ALA A 28 -31.43 -21.80 -34.61
CA ALA A 28 -30.08 -21.78 -35.18
C ALA A 28 -29.59 -20.35 -35.47
N LEU A 29 -30.48 -19.47 -35.97
CA LEU A 29 -30.15 -18.06 -36.21
C LEU A 29 -29.88 -17.33 -34.88
N ALA A 30 -30.73 -17.52 -33.87
CA ALA A 30 -30.57 -16.91 -32.56
C ALA A 30 -29.26 -17.36 -31.86
N VAL A 31 -28.92 -18.65 -31.97
CA VAL A 31 -27.66 -19.22 -31.46
C VAL A 31 -26.47 -18.65 -32.24
N ALA A 32 -26.54 -18.57 -33.57
CA ALA A 32 -25.47 -18.02 -34.40
C ALA A 32 -25.26 -16.50 -34.14
N THR A 33 -26.32 -15.72 -33.98
CA THR A 33 -26.23 -14.30 -33.62
C THR A 33 -25.70 -14.12 -32.20
N GLY A 34 -26.12 -14.96 -31.25
CA GLY A 34 -25.61 -14.94 -29.87
C GLY A 34 -24.13 -15.30 -29.78
N LEU A 35 -23.70 -16.31 -30.54
CA LEU A 35 -22.29 -16.70 -30.65
C LEU A 35 -21.46 -15.62 -31.37
N GLY A 36 -21.96 -15.04 -32.45
CA GLY A 36 -21.29 -13.95 -33.17
C GLY A 36 -21.12 -12.70 -32.31
N TYR A 37 -22.16 -12.31 -31.55
CA TYR A 37 -22.09 -11.19 -30.62
C TYR A 37 -21.09 -11.45 -29.49
N LYS A 38 -21.09 -12.66 -28.92
CA LYS A 38 -20.12 -13.07 -27.90
C LYS A 38 -18.68 -13.02 -28.42
N LEU A 39 -18.41 -13.59 -29.60
CA LEU A 39 -17.08 -13.59 -30.22
C LEU A 39 -16.59 -12.19 -30.55
N SER A 40 -17.45 -11.32 -31.06
CA SER A 40 -17.11 -9.92 -31.36
C SER A 40 -16.73 -9.15 -30.09
N ARG A 41 -17.53 -9.33 -29.02
CA ARG A 41 -17.29 -8.68 -27.73
C ARG A 41 -16.02 -9.21 -27.06
N ASP A 42 -15.79 -10.52 -27.10
CA ASP A 42 -14.59 -11.14 -26.55
C ASP A 42 -13.33 -10.64 -27.29
N HIS A 43 -13.41 -10.46 -28.61
CA HIS A 43 -12.31 -9.91 -29.42
C HIS A 43 -12.01 -8.43 -29.08
N GLU A 44 -13.05 -7.61 -28.92
CA GLU A 44 -12.91 -6.21 -28.52
C GLU A 44 -12.28 -6.07 -27.12
N ILE A 45 -12.71 -6.89 -26.17
CA ILE A 45 -12.17 -6.91 -24.81
C ILE A 45 -10.68 -7.29 -24.80
N VAL A 46 -10.29 -8.31 -25.56
CA VAL A 46 -8.88 -8.74 -25.64
C VAL A 46 -8.01 -7.65 -26.28
N ASN A 47 -8.50 -6.99 -27.33
CA ASN A 47 -7.76 -5.92 -27.98
C ASN A 47 -7.58 -4.71 -27.06
N ALA A 48 -8.64 -4.30 -26.34
CA ALA A 48 -8.58 -3.18 -25.40
C ALA A 48 -7.59 -3.44 -24.24
N ARG A 49 -7.56 -4.68 -23.72
CA ARG A 49 -6.57 -5.08 -22.70
C ARG A 49 -5.16 -5.01 -23.27
N ALA A 50 -4.92 -5.59 -24.44
CA ALA A 50 -3.60 -5.63 -25.06
C ALA A 50 -3.06 -4.23 -25.38
N GLU A 51 -3.93 -3.32 -25.85
CA GLU A 51 -3.57 -1.93 -26.12
C GLU A 51 -3.20 -1.17 -24.85
N LEU A 52 -3.99 -1.33 -23.77
CA LEU A 52 -3.70 -0.72 -22.47
C LEU A 52 -2.34 -1.19 -21.92
N LEU A 53 -2.07 -2.50 -21.95
CA LEU A 53 -0.80 -3.05 -21.45
C LEU A 53 0.40 -2.66 -22.32
N ARG A 54 0.21 -2.56 -23.64
CA ARG A 54 1.26 -2.06 -24.53
C ARG A 54 1.56 -0.59 -24.25
N SER A 55 0.53 0.24 -24.13
CA SER A 55 0.70 1.65 -23.78
C SER A 55 1.38 1.82 -22.42
N ALA A 56 1.07 0.97 -21.44
CA ALA A 56 1.72 0.97 -20.13
C ALA A 56 3.23 0.67 -20.25
N LYS A 57 3.60 -0.35 -21.04
CA LYS A 57 5.02 -0.67 -21.29
C LYS A 57 5.77 0.46 -21.98
N ASP A 58 5.16 1.05 -22.99
CA ASP A 58 5.80 2.11 -23.77
C ASP A 58 6.02 3.37 -22.92
N ARG A 59 5.09 3.68 -22.01
CA ARG A 59 5.15 4.90 -21.18
C ARG A 59 5.93 4.72 -19.88
N TRP A 60 5.85 3.55 -19.25
CA TRP A 60 6.28 3.35 -17.85
C TRP A 60 7.42 2.35 -17.69
N SER A 61 8.01 1.86 -18.79
CA SER A 61 9.10 0.87 -18.75
C SER A 61 10.36 1.34 -18.03
N SER A 62 10.54 2.65 -17.86
CA SER A 62 11.63 3.22 -17.06
C SER A 62 11.19 4.45 -16.29
N VAL A 63 11.67 4.53 -15.04
CA VAL A 63 11.45 5.66 -14.13
C VAL A 63 12.82 6.05 -13.56
N PRO A 64 13.70 6.69 -14.37
CA PRO A 64 15.11 6.89 -14.01
C PRO A 64 15.35 8.07 -13.06
N ASP A 65 14.42 9.01 -12.98
CA ASP A 65 14.57 10.25 -12.22
C ASP A 65 13.23 10.71 -11.63
N ALA A 66 13.30 11.77 -10.84
CA ALA A 66 12.14 12.32 -10.14
C ALA A 66 11.07 12.87 -11.09
N ARG A 67 11.44 13.44 -12.24
CA ARG A 67 10.47 13.96 -13.22
C ARG A 67 9.68 12.81 -13.82
N SER A 68 10.37 11.77 -14.26
CA SER A 68 9.72 10.55 -14.73
C SER A 68 8.85 9.92 -13.65
N ALA A 69 9.32 9.88 -12.40
CA ALA A 69 8.53 9.39 -11.27
C ALA A 69 7.22 10.18 -11.10
N SER A 70 7.30 11.52 -11.15
CA SER A 70 6.12 12.37 -11.08
C SER A 70 5.14 12.10 -12.21
N VAL A 71 5.62 12.07 -13.47
CA VAL A 71 4.77 11.80 -14.64
C VAL A 71 4.10 10.43 -14.51
N VAL A 72 4.87 9.38 -14.20
CA VAL A 72 4.33 8.02 -14.09
C VAL A 72 3.34 7.91 -12.94
N ALA A 73 3.59 8.52 -11.78
CA ALA A 73 2.66 8.50 -10.66
C ALA A 73 1.30 9.10 -11.04
N HIS A 74 1.29 10.29 -11.67
CA HIS A 74 0.06 10.95 -12.10
C HIS A 74 -0.65 10.16 -13.22
N GLU A 75 0.08 9.62 -14.19
CA GLU A 75 -0.51 8.81 -15.26
C GLU A 75 -1.14 7.50 -14.75
N LEU A 76 -0.55 6.88 -13.72
CA LEU A 76 -1.13 5.71 -13.06
C LEU A 76 -2.45 6.07 -12.38
N VAL A 77 -2.49 7.19 -11.66
CA VAL A 77 -3.72 7.68 -11.01
C VAL A 77 -4.80 8.00 -12.05
N ASP A 78 -4.46 8.74 -13.10
CA ASP A 78 -5.40 9.08 -14.18
C ASP A 78 -5.99 7.83 -14.87
N THR A 79 -5.23 6.73 -14.87
CA THR A 79 -5.62 5.47 -15.48
C THR A 79 -6.17 4.45 -14.46
N ALA A 80 -6.25 4.82 -13.17
CA ALA A 80 -6.52 3.90 -12.08
C ALA A 80 -7.78 3.03 -12.25
N PRO A 81 -8.94 3.57 -12.68
CA PRO A 81 -10.14 2.75 -12.87
C PRO A 81 -9.93 1.57 -13.83
N LYS A 82 -9.10 1.75 -14.86
CA LYS A 82 -8.80 0.70 -15.85
C LYS A 82 -7.72 -0.26 -15.34
N LEU A 83 -6.75 0.21 -14.56
CA LEU A 83 -5.67 -0.63 -14.04
C LEU A 83 -6.14 -1.51 -12.87
N LYS A 84 -7.08 -1.02 -12.05
CA LYS A 84 -7.74 -1.80 -11.00
C LYS A 84 -8.68 -2.87 -11.56
N HIS A 85 -9.27 -2.62 -12.73
CA HIS A 85 -10.21 -3.53 -13.40
C HIS A 85 -9.91 -3.62 -14.89
N LEU A 86 -8.99 -4.52 -15.27
CA LEU A 86 -8.63 -4.68 -16.67
C LEU A 86 -9.83 -5.20 -17.51
N PRO A 87 -9.95 -4.80 -18.79
CA PRO A 87 -10.90 -5.41 -19.70
C PRO A 87 -10.70 -6.93 -19.74
N GLY A 88 -11.77 -7.69 -19.49
CA GLY A 88 -11.73 -9.15 -19.45
C GLY A 88 -11.34 -9.74 -18.08
N GLY A 89 -11.15 -8.90 -17.07
CA GLY A 89 -10.91 -9.28 -15.67
C GLY A 89 -9.45 -9.23 -15.25
N GLY A 90 -9.25 -9.28 -13.94
CA GLY A 90 -7.96 -9.16 -13.28
C GLY A 90 -7.47 -7.71 -13.12
N THR A 91 -6.26 -7.58 -12.61
CA THR A 91 -5.63 -6.29 -12.32
C THR A 91 -4.34 -6.08 -13.14
N PHE A 92 -3.85 -4.84 -13.18
CA PHE A 92 -2.56 -4.53 -13.82
C PHE A 92 -1.41 -5.29 -13.18
N GLY A 93 -1.33 -5.35 -11.85
CA GLY A 93 -0.29 -6.10 -11.15
C GLY A 93 -0.32 -7.61 -11.39
N GLU A 94 -1.50 -8.19 -11.64
CA GLU A 94 -1.62 -9.60 -12.06
C GLU A 94 -1.14 -9.82 -13.50
N ALA A 95 -1.39 -8.85 -14.39
CA ALA A 95 -1.07 -8.96 -15.81
C ALA A 95 0.41 -8.65 -16.12
N GLU A 96 0.98 -7.67 -15.42
CA GLU A 96 2.34 -7.13 -15.67
C GLU A 96 3.11 -6.91 -14.36
N PRO A 97 3.33 -7.97 -13.56
CA PRO A 97 3.95 -7.83 -12.23
C PRO A 97 5.37 -7.25 -12.28
N GLU A 98 6.18 -7.64 -13.26
CA GLU A 98 7.56 -7.14 -13.38
C GLU A 98 7.62 -5.66 -13.73
N LEU A 99 6.71 -5.19 -14.59
CA LEU A 99 6.60 -3.77 -14.91
C LEU A 99 6.17 -2.99 -13.66
N LEU A 100 5.16 -3.47 -12.94
CA LEU A 100 4.68 -2.83 -11.73
C LEU A 100 5.79 -2.76 -10.66
N ARG A 101 6.58 -3.81 -10.46
CA ARG A 101 7.76 -3.80 -9.57
C ARG A 101 8.80 -2.77 -9.99
N SER A 102 9.08 -2.67 -11.28
CA SER A 102 10.01 -1.66 -11.83
C SER A 102 9.52 -0.24 -11.53
N ILE A 103 8.23 0.02 -11.77
CA ILE A 103 7.61 1.31 -11.46
C ILE A 103 7.71 1.59 -9.96
N SER A 104 7.38 0.62 -9.10
CA SER A 104 7.46 0.79 -7.64
C SER A 104 8.86 1.12 -7.16
N ARG A 105 9.92 0.52 -7.75
CA ARG A 105 11.31 0.90 -7.43
C ARG A 105 11.63 2.33 -7.83
N GLY A 106 11.12 2.78 -8.98
CA GLY A 106 11.30 4.16 -9.44
C GLY A 106 10.52 5.20 -8.64
N LEU A 107 9.32 4.86 -8.17
CA LEU A 107 8.48 5.75 -7.36
C LEU A 107 8.89 5.76 -5.89
N ALA A 108 9.43 4.66 -5.37
CA ALA A 108 9.76 4.47 -3.97
C ALA A 108 10.43 5.70 -3.32
N PRO A 109 11.51 6.30 -3.88
CA PRO A 109 12.19 7.43 -3.23
C PRO A 109 11.36 8.71 -3.10
N HIS A 110 10.21 8.81 -3.77
CA HIS A 110 9.45 10.04 -3.96
C HIS A 110 8.05 10.02 -3.34
N LEU A 111 7.65 8.92 -2.69
CA LEU A 111 6.28 8.75 -2.16
C LEU A 111 5.89 9.84 -1.16
N ALA A 112 6.81 10.29 -0.30
CA ALA A 112 6.52 11.40 0.61
C ALA A 112 6.40 12.74 -0.11
N GLU A 113 7.23 13.01 -1.12
CA GLU A 113 7.16 14.24 -1.93
C GLU A 113 5.83 14.30 -2.71
N LEU A 114 5.37 13.15 -3.23
CA LEU A 114 4.03 13.00 -3.84
C LEU A 114 2.90 13.28 -2.83
N ALA A 115 3.11 13.00 -1.54
CA ALA A 115 2.17 13.33 -0.46
C ALA A 115 2.32 14.77 0.10
N GLY A 116 3.33 15.53 -0.38
CA GLY A 116 3.56 16.93 -0.02
C GLY A 116 4.75 17.19 0.88
N ALA A 117 5.58 16.18 1.15
CA ALA A 117 6.82 16.38 1.88
C ALA A 117 7.72 17.34 1.13
N SER A 118 8.36 18.23 1.88
CA SER A 118 9.36 19.13 1.33
C SER A 118 10.42 19.48 2.38
N GLY A 119 11.52 20.09 1.96
CA GLY A 119 12.61 20.51 2.85
C GLY A 119 13.73 19.48 2.97
N HIS A 120 14.27 19.31 4.18
CA HIS A 120 15.47 18.52 4.40
C HIS A 120 15.27 17.04 4.05
N GLY A 121 15.90 16.63 2.94
CA GLY A 121 15.80 15.28 2.41
C GLY A 121 14.54 14.99 1.57
N PHE A 122 13.78 16.02 1.22
CA PHE A 122 12.61 15.99 0.33
C PHE A 122 12.62 17.29 -0.50
N GLY A 123 13.40 17.34 -1.57
CA GLY A 123 13.78 18.60 -2.22
C GLY A 123 13.72 18.57 -3.75
N SER A 124 13.16 17.52 -4.32
CA SER A 124 13.01 17.42 -5.77
C SER A 124 12.05 18.50 -6.26
N ARG A 125 12.52 19.34 -7.19
CA ARG A 125 11.67 20.34 -7.86
C ARG A 125 10.81 19.73 -8.96
N ASP A 126 11.09 18.48 -9.33
CA ASP A 126 10.44 17.78 -10.42
C ASP A 126 9.30 16.86 -9.95
N ILE A 127 9.04 16.78 -8.65
CA ILE A 127 7.88 16.07 -8.09
C ILE A 127 6.69 17.03 -7.95
N TRP A 128 5.59 16.67 -8.58
CA TRP A 128 4.29 17.32 -8.39
C TRP A 128 3.49 16.55 -7.35
N THR A 129 3.30 17.19 -6.19
CA THR A 129 2.48 16.67 -5.11
C THR A 129 1.03 16.47 -5.54
N PHE A 130 0.39 15.40 -5.07
CA PHE A 130 -1.05 15.21 -5.20
C PHE A 130 -1.81 16.17 -4.27
N THR A 131 -2.93 16.68 -4.75
CA THR A 131 -3.77 17.61 -3.97
C THR A 131 -4.87 16.91 -3.17
N GLU A 132 -5.07 15.61 -3.37
CA GLU A 132 -6.17 14.85 -2.79
C GLU A 132 -5.69 13.48 -2.30
N ALA A 133 -6.25 13.03 -1.17
CA ALA A 133 -5.96 11.72 -0.60
C ALA A 133 -6.38 10.58 -1.55
N GLU A 134 -7.42 10.78 -2.36
CA GLU A 134 -7.92 9.80 -3.32
C GLU A 134 -6.87 9.45 -4.39
N SER A 135 -6.16 10.44 -4.92
CA SER A 135 -5.09 10.20 -5.91
C SER A 135 -3.98 9.33 -5.33
N MET A 136 -3.51 9.64 -4.12
CA MET A 136 -2.46 8.86 -3.49
C MET A 136 -2.94 7.46 -3.05
N ARG A 137 -4.19 7.34 -2.60
CA ARG A 137 -4.84 6.04 -2.34
C ARG A 137 -4.87 5.19 -3.61
N ASP A 138 -5.26 5.78 -4.73
CA ASP A 138 -5.34 5.09 -6.01
C ASP A 138 -3.97 4.63 -6.50
N LEU A 139 -2.94 5.45 -6.30
CA LEU A 139 -1.56 5.06 -6.54
C LEU A 139 -1.18 3.82 -5.71
N PHE A 140 -1.32 3.87 -4.37
CA PHE A 140 -1.01 2.72 -3.52
C PHE A 140 -1.84 1.49 -3.86
N SER A 141 -3.13 1.64 -4.15
CA SER A 141 -3.99 0.54 -4.59
C SER A 141 -3.47 -0.15 -5.85
N ILE A 142 -2.92 0.58 -6.82
CA ILE A 142 -2.27 0.00 -8.00
C ILE A 142 -0.96 -0.69 -7.63
N LEU A 143 -0.09 -0.03 -6.87
CA LEU A 143 1.20 -0.58 -6.45
C LEU A 143 1.03 -1.85 -5.59
N ASP A 144 -0.08 -1.98 -4.88
CA ASP A 144 -0.39 -3.10 -3.99
C ASP A 144 -0.98 -4.33 -4.71
N GLN A 145 -1.21 -4.26 -6.03
CA GLN A 145 -1.75 -5.36 -6.82
C GLN A 145 -0.77 -6.54 -6.96
N ASP A 146 0.55 -6.28 -6.92
CA ASP A 146 1.61 -7.28 -6.82
C ASP A 146 2.31 -7.19 -5.46
N ARG A 147 2.64 -8.34 -4.88
CA ARG A 147 3.20 -8.41 -3.52
C ARG A 147 4.57 -7.75 -3.39
N GLU A 148 5.48 -7.99 -4.33
CA GLU A 148 6.83 -7.43 -4.24
C GLU A 148 6.80 -5.92 -4.47
N SER A 149 5.99 -5.47 -5.43
CA SER A 149 5.67 -4.07 -5.62
C SER A 149 5.12 -3.41 -4.34
N ALA A 150 4.13 -4.05 -3.69
CA ALA A 150 3.56 -3.60 -2.43
C ALA A 150 4.62 -3.46 -1.32
N LEU A 151 5.49 -4.48 -1.18
CA LEU A 151 6.57 -4.45 -0.19
C LEU A 151 7.52 -3.28 -0.45
N ILE A 152 7.91 -3.05 -1.70
CA ILE A 152 8.80 -1.95 -2.08
C ILE A 152 8.15 -0.60 -1.75
N ALA A 153 6.93 -0.36 -2.23
CA ALA A 153 6.25 0.92 -2.05
C ALA A 153 5.96 1.21 -0.57
N ASN A 154 5.33 0.28 0.14
CA ASN A 154 4.93 0.49 1.52
C ASN A 154 6.12 0.56 2.49
N SER A 155 7.18 -0.21 2.23
CA SER A 155 8.39 -0.13 3.06
C SER A 155 9.15 1.16 2.81
N SER A 156 9.22 1.63 1.56
CA SER A 156 9.84 2.91 1.25
C SER A 156 9.06 4.08 1.84
N ALA A 157 7.73 4.04 1.77
CA ALA A 157 6.88 5.03 2.42
C ALA A 157 7.05 4.98 3.96
N SER A 158 7.21 3.80 4.56
CA SER A 158 7.48 3.66 6.00
C SER A 158 8.82 4.28 6.39
N VAL A 159 9.89 4.05 5.62
CA VAL A 159 11.20 4.71 5.81
C VAL A 159 11.05 6.22 5.75
N GLN A 160 10.30 6.73 4.78
CA GLN A 160 10.07 8.17 4.64
C GLN A 160 9.21 8.73 5.77
N CYS A 161 8.23 7.99 6.30
CA CYS A 161 7.51 8.37 7.50
C CYS A 161 8.44 8.53 8.70
N VAL A 162 9.39 7.61 8.91
CA VAL A 162 10.38 7.75 9.99
C VAL A 162 11.19 9.04 9.80
N LYS A 163 11.65 9.29 8.57
CA LYS A 163 12.42 10.49 8.23
C LYS A 163 11.63 11.77 8.46
N LEU A 164 10.34 11.78 8.14
CA LEU A 164 9.43 12.90 8.42
C LEU A 164 9.29 13.15 9.93
N VAL A 165 9.16 12.10 10.73
CA VAL A 165 9.08 12.22 12.20
C VAL A 165 10.41 12.69 12.80
N VAL A 166 11.55 12.20 12.30
CA VAL A 166 12.88 12.71 12.66
C VAL A 166 13.03 14.17 12.28
N ASN A 167 12.62 14.57 11.08
CA ASN A 167 12.65 15.97 10.65
C ASN A 167 11.79 16.86 11.56
N ALA A 168 10.61 16.40 11.98
CA ALA A 168 9.77 17.13 12.91
C ALA A 168 10.43 17.31 14.29
N GLY A 169 11.14 16.27 14.78
CA GLY A 169 11.93 16.38 16.00
C GLY A 169 13.12 17.34 15.87
N GLN A 170 13.74 17.40 14.69
CA GLN A 170 14.94 18.21 14.44
C GLN A 170 14.63 19.68 14.14
N PHE A 171 13.57 19.95 13.37
CA PHE A 171 13.27 21.27 12.84
C PHE A 171 11.98 21.88 13.40
N GLY A 172 11.25 21.11 14.23
CA GLY A 172 9.97 21.49 14.80
C GLY A 172 8.77 20.94 14.03
N PRO A 173 7.58 20.92 14.66
CA PRO A 173 6.39 20.27 14.11
C PRO A 173 5.56 21.15 13.16
N TYR A 174 5.95 22.41 12.93
CA TYR A 174 5.19 23.35 12.11
C TYR A 174 6.03 23.88 10.96
N ASP A 175 5.44 23.90 9.77
CA ASP A 175 5.90 24.72 8.65
C ASP A 175 4.77 25.73 8.35
N MET A 176 5.10 27.03 8.30
CA MET A 176 4.10 28.09 8.18
C MET A 176 3.47 28.18 6.79
N TRP A 177 4.09 27.56 5.77
CA TRP A 177 3.68 27.73 4.37
C TRP A 177 3.53 26.42 3.62
N ARG A 178 3.70 25.28 4.30
CA ARG A 178 3.70 23.94 3.74
C ARG A 178 3.11 22.97 4.76
N PRO A 179 2.56 21.82 4.34
CA PRO A 179 2.15 20.81 5.31
C PRO A 179 3.34 20.41 6.18
N SER A 180 3.11 20.25 7.47
CA SER A 180 4.16 19.83 8.39
C SER A 180 4.66 18.42 8.02
N SER A 181 5.89 18.07 8.42
CA SER A 181 6.41 16.72 8.18
C SER A 181 5.50 15.64 8.80
N LEU A 182 4.85 15.96 9.93
CA LEU A 182 3.94 15.06 10.62
C LEU A 182 2.60 14.93 9.91
N GLU A 183 2.06 16.03 9.39
CA GLU A 183 0.87 16.00 8.55
C GLU A 183 1.10 15.10 7.33
N VAL A 184 2.22 15.26 6.62
CA VAL A 184 2.57 14.40 5.48
C VAL A 184 2.75 12.94 5.90
N GLY A 185 3.33 12.69 7.06
CA GLY A 185 3.38 11.35 7.64
C GLY A 185 1.97 10.76 7.81
N GLY A 186 1.05 11.52 8.40
CA GLY A 186 -0.35 11.13 8.57
C GLY A 186 -1.04 10.84 7.23
N ARG A 187 -0.80 11.68 6.21
CA ARG A 187 -1.30 11.48 4.83
C ARG A 187 -0.85 10.13 4.28
N LEU A 188 0.45 9.83 4.36
CA LEU A 188 1.03 8.55 3.92
C LEU A 188 0.42 7.37 4.67
N ASN A 189 0.28 7.46 5.99
CA ASN A 189 -0.32 6.39 6.80
C ASN A 189 -1.74 6.06 6.36
N GLN A 190 -2.58 7.08 6.15
CA GLN A 190 -3.95 6.89 5.72
C GLN A 190 -4.03 6.23 4.34
N VAL A 191 -3.30 6.75 3.36
CA VAL A 191 -3.44 6.32 1.96
C VAL A 191 -2.78 4.96 1.70
N MET A 192 -1.73 4.60 2.43
CA MET A 192 -1.16 3.24 2.42
C MET A 192 -2.18 2.21 2.92
N GLN A 193 -2.84 2.48 4.05
CA GLN A 193 -3.87 1.58 4.57
C GLN A 193 -5.06 1.46 3.62
N ALA A 194 -5.57 2.60 3.14
CA ALA A 194 -6.71 2.62 2.22
C ALA A 194 -6.39 1.96 0.86
N GLY A 195 -5.17 2.12 0.33
CA GLY A 195 -4.71 1.44 -0.88
C GLY A 195 -4.58 -0.07 -0.71
N GLY A 196 -4.04 -0.52 0.43
CA GLY A 196 -3.94 -1.94 0.78
C GLY A 196 -5.31 -2.61 0.95
N GLU A 197 -6.30 -1.88 1.49
CA GLU A 197 -7.69 -2.34 1.57
C GLU A 197 -8.34 -2.43 0.18
N ASP A 198 -8.26 -1.36 -0.61
CA ASP A 198 -8.86 -1.27 -1.96
C ASP A 198 -8.30 -2.34 -2.91
N SER A 199 -6.99 -2.62 -2.81
CA SER A 199 -6.35 -3.67 -3.59
C SER A 199 -6.57 -5.07 -3.04
N ASN A 200 -7.20 -5.26 -1.87
CA ASN A 200 -7.31 -6.53 -1.14
C ASN A 200 -5.94 -7.18 -0.81
N LEU A 201 -4.90 -6.38 -0.61
CA LEU A 201 -3.56 -6.85 -0.24
C LEU A 201 -3.57 -7.63 1.08
N PHE A 202 -4.21 -7.07 2.11
CA PHE A 202 -4.25 -7.69 3.44
C PHE A 202 -4.91 -9.08 3.42
N GLY A 203 -5.98 -9.24 2.64
CA GLY A 203 -6.63 -10.54 2.44
C GLY A 203 -5.75 -11.55 1.72
N ARG A 204 -5.05 -11.11 0.65
CA ARG A 204 -4.10 -11.97 -0.09
C ARG A 204 -2.95 -12.45 0.80
N GLU A 205 -2.32 -11.56 1.56
CA GLU A 205 -1.19 -11.92 2.41
C GLU A 205 -1.61 -12.78 3.61
N ALA A 206 -2.80 -12.53 4.19
CA ALA A 206 -3.34 -13.39 5.24
C ALA A 206 -3.59 -14.82 4.75
N ASN A 207 -4.12 -14.98 3.53
CA ASN A 207 -4.32 -16.30 2.92
C ASN A 207 -2.97 -16.98 2.63
N ARG A 208 -2.02 -16.24 2.04
CA ARG A 208 -0.67 -16.75 1.72
C ARG A 208 0.04 -17.24 2.98
N TRP A 209 -0.01 -16.48 4.07
CA TRP A 209 0.56 -16.92 5.34
C TRP A 209 -0.13 -18.14 5.90
N ARG A 210 -1.46 -18.19 5.88
CA ARG A 210 -2.22 -19.36 6.36
C ARG A 210 -1.83 -20.64 5.62
N ASP A 211 -1.61 -20.55 4.32
CA ASP A 211 -1.20 -21.70 3.51
C ASP A 211 0.28 -22.04 3.72
N ALA A 212 1.14 -21.05 3.93
CA ALA A 212 2.56 -21.25 4.20
C ALA A 212 2.85 -21.94 5.54
N HIS A 213 1.91 -21.99 6.47
CA HIS A 213 2.04 -22.74 7.74
C HIS A 213 1.68 -24.22 7.62
N LYS A 214 1.12 -24.65 6.48
CA LYS A 214 0.71 -26.05 6.26
C LYS A 214 1.83 -26.89 5.65
N ASP A 215 2.75 -26.26 4.93
CA ASP A 215 3.89 -26.84 4.23
C ASP A 215 5.10 -25.93 4.49
N GLY A 216 6.37 -26.38 4.54
CA GLY A 216 7.58 -25.58 4.90
C GLY A 216 7.93 -24.35 4.04
N VAL A 217 6.94 -23.76 3.38
CA VAL A 217 6.85 -22.53 2.60
C VAL A 217 6.99 -21.27 3.47
N ALA A 218 6.63 -21.32 4.77
CA ALA A 218 6.73 -20.17 5.68
C ALA A 218 8.15 -19.57 5.73
N ASN A 219 9.18 -20.38 5.92
CA ASN A 219 10.58 -19.93 5.95
C ASN A 219 10.98 -19.25 4.64
N LYS A 220 10.65 -19.87 3.51
CA LYS A 220 10.95 -19.31 2.17
C LYS A 220 10.21 -17.99 1.94
N LEU A 221 8.99 -17.87 2.47
CA LEU A 221 8.20 -16.65 2.38
C LEU A 221 8.83 -15.52 3.20
N ALA A 222 9.31 -15.81 4.41
CA ALA A 222 10.04 -14.87 5.25
C ALA A 222 11.36 -14.43 4.60
N GLU A 223 12.19 -15.38 4.15
CA GLU A 223 13.45 -15.11 3.45
C GLU A 223 13.25 -14.24 2.20
N SER A 224 12.25 -14.57 1.37
CA SER A 224 11.88 -13.76 0.21
C SER A 224 11.43 -12.35 0.60
N THR A 225 10.72 -12.20 1.71
CA THR A 225 10.27 -10.89 2.20
C THR A 225 11.46 -10.05 2.63
N LEU A 226 12.34 -10.60 3.47
CA LEU A 226 13.55 -9.93 3.91
C LEU A 226 14.45 -9.52 2.74
N SER A 227 14.62 -10.39 1.75
CA SER A 227 15.40 -10.10 0.55
C SER A 227 14.86 -8.93 -0.27
N VAL A 228 13.53 -8.75 -0.33
CA VAL A 228 12.92 -7.57 -0.98
C VAL A 228 13.12 -6.31 -0.13
N LEU A 229 12.94 -6.42 1.18
CA LEU A 229 13.11 -5.30 2.12
C LEU A 229 14.54 -4.76 2.16
N GLU A 230 15.54 -5.64 2.04
CA GLU A 230 16.96 -5.27 1.96
C GLU A 230 17.29 -4.43 0.72
N GLN A 231 16.49 -4.54 -0.35
CA GLN A 231 16.65 -3.73 -1.55
C GLN A 231 16.02 -2.34 -1.40
N VAL A 232 15.26 -2.08 -0.34
CA VAL A 232 14.62 -0.78 -0.10
C VAL A 232 15.65 0.17 0.53
N PRO A 233 15.99 1.30 -0.14
CA PRO A 233 16.98 2.24 0.37
C PRO A 233 16.65 2.74 1.78
N GLY A 234 17.62 2.66 2.68
CA GLY A 234 17.50 3.14 4.06
C GLY A 234 16.65 2.27 4.99
N PHE A 235 16.08 1.16 4.52
CA PHE A 235 15.20 0.33 5.34
C PHE A 235 15.89 -0.24 6.58
N THR A 236 17.04 -0.90 6.41
CA THR A 236 17.80 -1.53 7.50
C THR A 236 18.39 -0.54 8.50
N GLU A 237 18.60 0.71 8.08
CA GLU A 237 19.15 1.78 8.91
C GLU A 237 18.09 2.53 9.71
N THR A 238 16.87 2.58 9.18
CA THR A 238 15.80 3.49 9.63
C THR A 238 14.69 2.74 10.35
N VAL A 239 14.32 1.57 9.83
CA VAL A 239 13.34 0.68 10.44
C VAL A 239 14.15 -0.36 11.21
N GLY A 240 13.75 -0.72 12.42
CA GLY A 240 14.58 -1.51 13.34
C GLY A 240 14.92 -2.96 12.93
N TYR A 241 15.01 -3.30 11.63
CA TYR A 241 15.20 -4.57 10.92
C TYR A 241 15.32 -5.87 11.74
N SER A 242 16.18 -5.93 12.76
CA SER A 242 16.29 -7.06 13.69
C SER A 242 14.94 -7.47 14.29
N TRP A 243 14.09 -6.52 14.70
CA TRP A 243 12.73 -6.80 15.20
C TRP A 243 11.80 -7.44 14.16
N ILE A 244 11.88 -7.01 12.89
CA ILE A 244 11.08 -7.52 11.77
C ILE A 244 11.59 -8.91 11.39
N ALA A 245 12.91 -9.10 11.36
CA ALA A 245 13.51 -10.41 11.12
C ALA A 245 13.16 -11.39 12.25
N GLU A 246 13.14 -10.93 13.50
CA GLU A 246 12.72 -11.73 14.65
C GLU A 246 11.22 -12.08 14.59
N ASP A 247 10.35 -11.11 14.29
CA ASP A 247 8.91 -11.35 14.17
C ASP A 247 8.57 -12.24 12.98
N LEU A 248 9.26 -12.08 11.85
CA LEU A 248 9.15 -13.00 10.72
C LEU A 248 9.64 -14.40 11.10
N ALA A 249 10.78 -14.52 11.80
CA ALA A 249 11.28 -15.81 12.27
C ALA A 249 10.27 -16.50 13.21
N LYS A 250 9.75 -15.79 14.21
CA LYS A 250 8.69 -16.29 15.11
C LYS A 250 7.41 -16.65 14.37
N ALA A 251 7.03 -15.86 13.36
CA ALA A 251 5.87 -16.16 12.52
C ALA A 251 6.08 -17.38 11.62
N THR A 252 7.29 -17.90 11.50
CA THR A 252 7.58 -19.14 10.77
C THR A 252 7.73 -20.36 11.69
N GLU A 253 7.72 -20.16 13.02
CA GLU A 253 7.70 -21.25 13.98
C GLU A 253 6.34 -21.96 13.97
N THR A 254 6.34 -23.29 13.98
CA THR A 254 5.12 -24.11 13.89
C THR A 254 4.12 -23.74 15.01
N PRO A 255 2.89 -23.31 14.70
CA PRO A 255 1.93 -22.92 15.72
C PRO A 255 1.43 -24.18 16.45
N THR A 256 1.63 -24.25 17.75
CA THR A 256 0.94 -25.23 18.59
C THR A 256 -0.56 -24.94 18.72
N GLN A 257 -1.03 -23.75 18.31
CA GLN A 257 -2.46 -23.43 18.23
C GLN A 257 -2.77 -22.51 17.04
N TYR A 258 -3.62 -23.01 16.13
CA TYR A 258 -4.25 -22.22 15.09
C TYR A 258 -5.29 -21.28 15.71
N SER A 259 -4.96 -20.01 15.90
CA SER A 259 -5.99 -18.98 15.98
C SER A 259 -6.16 -18.34 14.60
N SER A 260 -7.40 -18.24 14.14
CA SER A 260 -7.81 -17.53 12.94
C SER A 260 -7.61 -16.00 13.04
N THR A 261 -7.01 -15.52 14.13
CA THR A 261 -6.81 -14.13 14.48
C THR A 261 -5.44 -13.95 15.16
N GLY A 262 -4.58 -13.09 14.63
CA GLY A 262 -3.84 -12.18 15.53
C GLY A 262 -2.30 -12.20 15.61
N ARG A 263 -1.53 -12.84 14.72
CA ARG A 263 -0.05 -12.62 14.73
C ARG A 263 0.60 -12.46 13.36
N SER A 264 0.40 -13.41 12.43
CA SER A 264 1.04 -13.34 11.10
C SER A 264 0.43 -12.29 10.17
N ALA A 265 -0.89 -12.12 10.22
CA ALA A 265 -1.57 -11.01 9.54
C ALA A 265 -1.15 -9.65 10.12
N ASP A 266 -0.86 -9.59 11.41
CA ASP A 266 -0.41 -8.37 12.07
C ASP A 266 1.05 -8.06 11.74
N ALA A 267 1.92 -9.07 11.58
CA ALA A 267 3.28 -8.88 11.05
C ALA A 267 3.26 -8.31 9.61
N MET A 268 2.37 -8.79 8.74
CA MET A 268 2.25 -8.23 7.39
C MET A 268 1.59 -6.86 7.36
N ARG A 269 0.61 -6.60 8.25
CA ARG A 269 0.09 -5.25 8.45
C ARG A 269 1.16 -4.32 8.98
N GLN A 270 2.04 -4.77 9.87
CA GLN A 270 3.19 -3.97 10.34
C GLN A 270 4.21 -3.73 9.23
N LEU A 271 4.39 -4.67 8.29
CA LEU A 271 5.25 -4.46 7.12
C LEU A 271 4.67 -3.47 6.10
N VAL A 272 3.34 -3.36 6.04
CA VAL A 272 2.62 -2.52 5.06
C VAL A 272 2.16 -1.19 5.65
N ALA A 273 1.95 -1.09 6.96
CA ALA A 273 1.60 0.15 7.64
C ALA A 273 2.87 0.87 8.10
N PRO A 274 2.89 2.21 8.11
CA PRO A 274 4.03 2.94 8.66
C PRO A 274 4.11 2.70 10.17
N ILE A 275 5.00 1.77 10.50
CA ILE A 275 5.36 1.33 11.84
C ILE A 275 5.48 2.48 12.82
N VAL A 276 6.11 3.57 12.39
CA VAL A 276 6.47 4.69 13.27
C VAL A 276 5.25 5.52 13.65
N LEU A 277 4.23 5.62 12.80
CA LEU A 277 3.04 6.43 13.06
C LEU A 277 1.99 5.64 13.87
N ASN A 278 1.94 4.33 13.68
CA ASN A 278 1.02 3.46 14.42
C ASN A 278 1.59 2.93 15.75
N ASN A 279 2.85 3.25 16.08
CA ASN A 279 3.50 2.85 17.31
C ASN A 279 4.07 4.09 18.02
N SER A 280 3.38 4.51 19.09
CA SER A 280 3.78 5.68 19.88
C SER A 280 5.22 5.60 20.40
N PHE A 281 5.72 4.41 20.72
CA PHE A 281 7.12 4.24 21.15
C PHE A 281 8.10 4.49 20.00
N ALA A 282 7.82 3.96 18.81
CA ALA A 282 8.66 4.19 17.63
C ALA A 282 8.61 5.65 17.17
N GLN A 283 7.44 6.28 17.25
CA GLN A 283 7.27 7.72 17.01
C GLN A 283 8.13 8.54 17.96
N THR A 284 8.04 8.27 19.27
CA THR A 284 8.84 8.94 20.30
C THR A 284 10.33 8.75 20.06
N VAL A 285 10.80 7.53 19.75
CA VAL A 285 12.21 7.27 19.41
C VAL A 285 12.67 8.10 18.21
N ALA A 286 11.85 8.20 17.15
CA ALA A 286 12.17 8.99 15.98
C ALA A 286 12.22 10.50 16.26
N ILE A 287 11.28 11.03 17.05
CA ILE A 287 11.28 12.44 17.49
C ILE A 287 12.54 12.72 18.32
N LEU A 288 12.84 11.85 19.27
CA LEU A 288 14.02 11.92 20.11
C LEU A 288 15.33 11.86 19.31
N GLN A 289 15.38 11.04 18.25
CA GLN A 289 16.51 11.03 17.33
C GLN A 289 16.64 12.35 16.57
N GLY A 290 15.53 12.92 16.09
CA GLY A 290 15.53 14.24 15.45
C GLY A 290 16.04 15.34 16.38
N LEU A 291 15.58 15.32 17.62
CA LEU A 291 16.03 16.21 18.68
C LEU A 291 17.53 16.07 18.96
N LEU A 292 18.02 14.83 19.07
CA LEU A 292 19.44 14.56 19.25
C LEU A 292 20.28 15.08 18.08
N ASN A 293 19.75 15.03 16.85
CA ASN A 293 20.41 15.60 15.67
C ASN A 293 20.48 17.14 15.73
N ALA A 294 19.44 17.80 16.23
CA ALA A 294 19.42 19.26 16.40
C ALA A 294 20.29 19.73 17.58
N HIS A 295 20.31 18.93 18.65
CA HIS A 295 20.94 19.26 19.93
C HIS A 295 21.82 18.08 20.41
N PRO A 296 23.04 17.94 19.85
CA PRO A 296 23.93 16.82 20.18
C PRO A 296 24.34 16.75 21.67
N ASP A 297 24.24 17.86 22.40
CA ASP A 297 24.46 17.96 23.84
C ASP A 297 23.49 17.07 24.65
N LEU A 298 22.31 16.74 24.09
CA LEU A 298 21.38 15.77 24.67
C LEU A 298 21.99 14.38 24.86
N ALA A 299 23.01 14.01 24.08
CA ALA A 299 23.75 12.76 24.29
C ALA A 299 24.39 12.67 25.68
N SER A 300 24.58 13.81 26.35
CA SER A 300 25.18 13.91 27.68
C SER A 300 24.15 14.11 28.81
N ASP A 301 22.84 14.20 28.51
CA ASP A 301 21.80 14.33 29.54
C ASP A 301 21.76 13.06 30.41
N PRO A 302 21.80 13.15 31.75
CA PRO A 302 21.87 11.98 32.64
C PRO A 302 20.74 10.96 32.46
N ASP A 303 19.53 11.41 32.08
CA ASP A 303 18.37 10.53 31.88
C ASP A 303 18.33 9.96 30.46
N PHE A 304 19.10 10.53 29.54
CA PHE A 304 19.08 10.21 28.12
C PHE A 304 20.32 9.47 27.63
N ALA A 305 21.49 9.78 28.19
CA ALA A 305 22.80 9.28 27.79
C ALA A 305 22.88 7.75 27.79
N ARG A 306 22.19 7.08 28.74
CA ARG A 306 22.14 5.61 28.83
C ARG A 306 21.43 4.96 27.64
N PHE A 307 20.60 5.71 26.93
CA PHE A 307 19.85 5.28 25.75
C PHE A 307 20.49 5.74 24.43
N VAL A 308 21.63 6.42 24.48
CA VAL A 308 22.36 6.86 23.29
C VAL A 308 23.55 5.94 23.04
N THR A 309 23.61 5.36 21.85
CA THR A 309 24.73 4.53 21.37
C THR A 309 25.25 5.15 20.08
N VAL A 310 26.51 5.63 20.10
CA VAL A 310 27.19 6.20 18.92
C VAL A 310 26.37 7.34 18.27
N GLY A 311 25.83 8.25 19.10
CA GLY A 311 25.06 9.40 18.63
C GLY A 311 23.66 9.06 18.08
N ARG A 312 23.18 7.83 18.31
CA ARG A 312 21.83 7.40 17.94
C ARG A 312 21.06 6.89 19.15
N ILE A 313 19.74 7.01 19.09
CA ILE A 313 18.84 6.39 20.06
C ILE A 313 18.90 4.88 19.90
N ASP A 314 19.24 4.20 20.99
CA ASP A 314 19.29 2.74 21.08
C ASP A 314 17.91 2.22 21.48
N ALA A 315 17.09 1.92 20.46
CA ALA A 315 15.73 1.41 20.65
C ALA A 315 15.70 0.10 21.45
N THR A 316 16.75 -0.72 21.37
CA THR A 316 16.86 -1.97 22.14
C THR A 316 17.03 -1.69 23.62
N LYS A 317 17.94 -0.77 23.99
CA LYS A 317 18.09 -0.36 25.39
C LYS A 317 16.83 0.29 25.94
N LEU A 318 16.17 1.13 25.15
CA LEU A 318 14.90 1.73 25.56
C LEU A 318 13.79 0.68 25.76
N ALA A 319 13.68 -0.31 24.86
CA ALA A 319 12.66 -1.36 24.98
C ALA A 319 12.90 -2.30 26.17
N GLN A 320 14.16 -2.52 26.56
CA GLN A 320 14.54 -3.42 27.64
C GLN A 320 14.53 -2.75 29.04
N ASP A 321 14.52 -1.42 29.11
CA ASP A 321 14.56 -0.68 30.37
C ASP A 321 13.14 -0.39 30.87
N GLU A 322 12.76 -0.97 32.02
CA GLU A 322 11.43 -0.77 32.64
C GLU A 322 11.17 0.71 33.03
N GLY A 323 12.22 1.50 33.25
CA GLY A 323 12.16 2.93 33.56
C GLY A 323 12.19 3.83 32.33
N SER A 324 12.29 3.28 31.11
CA SER A 324 12.42 4.04 29.86
C SER A 324 11.26 5.00 29.64
N ARG A 325 10.03 4.57 29.94
CA ARG A 325 8.82 5.39 29.79
C ARG A 325 8.78 6.59 30.72
N GLU A 326 9.36 6.46 31.91
CA GLU A 326 9.46 7.56 32.88
C GLU A 326 10.62 8.49 32.51
N ALA A 327 11.76 7.93 32.10
CA ALA A 327 12.88 8.70 31.59
C ALA A 327 12.52 9.50 30.33
N ILE A 328 11.78 8.89 29.39
CA ILE A 328 11.20 9.56 28.22
C ILE A 328 10.28 10.69 28.68
N ARG A 329 9.29 10.44 29.55
CA ARG A 329 8.38 11.52 30.01
C ARG A 329 9.11 12.66 30.71
N ASN A 330 10.11 12.36 31.51
CA ASN A 330 10.93 13.38 32.18
C ASN A 330 11.76 14.17 31.16
N ALA A 331 12.32 13.48 30.16
CA ALA A 331 12.99 14.12 29.03
C ALA A 331 12.00 15.00 28.26
N GLU A 332 10.82 14.49 27.85
CA GLU A 332 9.77 15.24 27.16
C GLU A 332 9.39 16.51 27.91
N ALA A 333 9.17 16.44 29.23
CA ALA A 333 8.84 17.61 30.05
C ALA A 333 9.96 18.66 30.07
N ARG A 334 11.23 18.22 30.16
CA ARG A 334 12.38 19.13 30.10
C ARG A 334 12.61 19.69 28.71
N LEU A 335 12.53 18.85 27.68
CA LEU A 335 12.74 19.19 26.27
C LEU A 335 11.64 20.14 25.78
N SER A 336 10.40 19.93 26.20
CA SER A 336 9.29 20.86 25.94
C SER A 336 9.58 22.24 26.50
N LYS A 337 10.09 22.31 27.74
CA LYS A 337 10.46 23.58 28.38
C LYS A 337 11.68 24.25 27.75
N THR A 338 12.69 23.48 27.33
CA THR A 338 13.97 24.00 26.84
C THR A 338 13.95 24.30 25.35
N TYR A 339 13.31 23.45 24.55
CA TYR A 339 13.35 23.46 23.08
C TYR A 339 11.98 23.68 22.43
N GLY A 340 10.91 23.83 23.23
CA GLY A 340 9.57 24.11 22.70
C GLY A 340 8.91 22.94 22.00
N LEU A 341 9.39 21.70 22.19
CA LEU A 341 8.73 20.52 21.64
C LEU A 341 7.49 20.15 22.47
N ASP A 342 6.33 20.37 21.88
CA ASP A 342 5.08 19.84 22.41
C ASP A 342 4.72 18.53 21.69
N PHE A 343 4.92 17.40 22.37
CA PHE A 343 4.58 16.07 21.86
C PHE A 343 3.08 15.92 21.59
N ARG A 344 2.23 16.68 22.28
CA ARG A 344 0.80 16.71 22.00
C ARG A 344 0.51 17.43 20.69
N ALA A 345 1.15 18.59 20.46
CA ALA A 345 1.07 19.29 19.19
C ALA A 345 1.56 18.41 18.03
N ILE A 346 2.59 17.59 18.26
CA ILE A 346 3.09 16.61 17.29
C ILE A 346 2.01 15.58 16.92
N SER A 347 1.35 14.97 17.91
CA SER A 347 0.25 14.03 17.64
C SER A 347 -0.95 14.69 16.97
N ASP A 348 -1.26 15.95 17.31
CA ASP A 348 -2.37 16.67 16.70
C ASP A 348 -2.09 17.01 15.21
N GLN A 349 -0.83 17.31 14.86
CA GLN A 349 -0.41 17.54 13.47
C GLN A 349 -0.51 16.29 12.60
N GLU A 350 -0.21 15.11 13.13
CA GLU A 350 -0.38 13.85 12.41
C GLU A 350 -1.84 13.63 11.98
N ARG A 351 -2.79 13.98 12.86
CA ARG A 351 -4.23 13.82 12.58
C ARG A 351 -4.73 14.72 11.46
N LEU A 352 -4.03 15.82 11.17
CA LEU A 352 -4.34 16.68 10.02
C LEU A 352 -4.13 15.94 8.71
N GLY A 353 -3.25 14.95 8.65
CA GLY A 353 -3.04 14.15 7.45
C GLY A 353 -4.22 13.25 7.08
N GLY A 354 -5.18 13.06 7.99
CA GLY A 354 -6.37 12.23 7.78
C GLY A 354 -7.47 12.86 6.92
N VAL A 355 -7.31 14.12 6.49
CA VAL A 355 -8.33 14.85 5.73
C VAL A 355 -8.32 14.45 4.24
N PRO A 356 -9.49 14.37 3.58
CA PRO A 356 -9.56 13.99 2.16
C PRO A 356 -8.95 15.00 1.18
N ASP A 357 -9.05 16.29 1.50
CA ASP A 357 -8.57 17.41 0.68
C ASP A 357 -7.30 18.01 1.29
N TRP A 358 -6.22 18.01 0.52
CA TRP A 358 -4.89 18.44 0.94
C TRP A 358 -4.53 19.87 0.50
N GLN A 359 -5.46 20.61 -0.09
CA GLN A 359 -5.24 21.98 -0.59
C GLN A 359 -5.29 23.08 0.48
N ASN A 360 -5.41 22.73 1.78
CA ASN A 360 -5.56 23.71 2.86
C ASN A 360 -4.31 24.54 3.14
#